data_AF-A0A250I9L1-F1
#
_entry.id   AF-A0A250I9L1-F1
#
_cell.length_a   1.000
_cell.length_b   1.000
_cell.length_c   1.000
_cell.angle_alpha   90.00
_cell.angle_beta   90.00
_cell.angle_gamma   90.00
#
_symmetry.space_group_name_H-M   'P 1'
#
loop_
_entity.id
_entity.type
_entity.pdbx_description
1 polymer ?
#
loop_
_entity_poly.entity_id
_entity_poly.type
_entity_poly.pdbx_seq_one_letter_code
_entity_poly.pdbx_strand_id
1 'polypeptide(L)'
;METTRIVRFRAKAPEAPASLASRPTPVLEPLPLERLALVALVLGRERAAALLDGLTESDATRARDYLAGFTALSSARRQARVAVEFGVRPDAAARLRQMMEDAPGVLRREIFRRLPSFHRSLFPSFQMEPADTAVPARVGTWAERLIREATR
;
A
#
# COMPACT_ATOMS: atom_id res chain seq x y z
N MET A 1 -13.97 73.02 -20.29
CA MET A 1 -12.87 72.55 -19.43
C MET A 1 -13.50 71.78 -18.30
N GLU A 2 -13.40 70.45 -18.31
CA GLU A 2 -13.30 69.53 -17.16
C GLU A 2 -13.70 68.12 -17.63
N THR A 3 -12.67 67.32 -17.84
CA THR A 3 -12.70 65.94 -18.34
C THR A 3 -12.81 65.00 -17.15
N THR A 4 -14.01 64.50 -16.85
CA THR A 4 -14.19 63.53 -15.76
C THR A 4 -13.73 62.14 -16.20
N ARG A 5 -12.66 61.69 -15.54
CA ARG A 5 -11.90 60.46 -15.76
C ARG A 5 -12.65 59.26 -15.22
N ILE A 6 -13.16 58.39 -16.10
CA ILE A 6 -13.77 57.11 -15.72
C ILE A 6 -12.67 56.12 -15.34
N VAL A 7 -12.59 55.77 -14.06
CA VAL A 7 -11.70 54.72 -13.54
C VAL A 7 -12.38 53.37 -13.76
N ARG A 8 -11.81 52.53 -14.62
CA ARG A 8 -12.27 51.14 -14.82
C ARG A 8 -11.83 50.29 -13.63
N PHE A 9 -12.77 49.85 -12.81
CA PHE A 9 -12.56 48.77 -11.85
C PHE A 9 -12.34 47.46 -12.62
N ARG A 10 -11.15 46.88 -12.49
CA ARG A 10 -10.82 45.56 -13.03
C ARG A 10 -11.43 44.50 -12.11
N ALA A 11 -12.57 43.94 -12.50
CA ALA A 11 -13.17 42.79 -11.82
C ALA A 11 -12.19 41.60 -11.88
N LYS A 12 -11.83 41.07 -10.70
CA LYS A 12 -11.03 39.86 -10.54
C LYS A 12 -11.91 38.66 -10.92
N ALA A 13 -11.54 37.96 -11.99
CA ALA A 13 -12.21 36.74 -12.42
C ALA A 13 -12.13 35.66 -11.32
N PRO A 14 -13.17 34.83 -11.14
CA PRO A 14 -13.14 33.73 -10.18
C PRO A 14 -12.12 32.69 -10.63
N GLU A 15 -11.19 32.41 -9.73
CA GLU A 15 -10.17 31.37 -9.84
C GLU A 15 -10.89 30.02 -10.01
N ALA A 16 -10.77 29.44 -11.21
CA ALA A 16 -11.28 28.11 -11.50
C ALA A 16 -10.64 27.12 -10.49
N PRO A 17 -11.40 26.15 -9.97
CA PRO A 17 -10.86 25.20 -9.01
C PRO A 17 -9.69 24.48 -9.66
N ALA A 18 -8.55 24.51 -8.98
CA ALA A 18 -7.31 23.86 -9.36
C ALA A 18 -7.64 22.49 -10.00
N SER A 19 -7.41 22.43 -11.31
CA SER A 19 -7.44 21.20 -12.08
C SER A 19 -6.76 20.13 -11.26
N LEU A 20 -7.53 19.11 -10.85
CA LEU A 20 -7.02 17.92 -10.18
C LEU A 20 -5.87 17.44 -11.04
N ALA A 21 -4.65 17.75 -10.60
CA ALA A 21 -3.43 17.36 -11.27
C ALA A 21 -3.62 15.91 -11.66
N SER A 22 -3.71 15.68 -12.96
CA SER A 22 -3.83 14.39 -13.59
C SER A 22 -2.70 13.56 -13.02
N ARG A 23 -3.02 12.76 -11.99
CA ARG A 23 -2.09 11.79 -11.44
C ARG A 23 -1.67 10.98 -12.65
N PRO A 24 -0.36 10.87 -12.95
CA PRO A 24 0.07 10.02 -14.02
C PRO A 24 -0.51 8.64 -13.72
N THR A 25 -1.42 8.17 -14.58
CA THR A 25 -1.85 6.79 -14.55
C THR A 25 -0.56 6.00 -14.62
N PRO A 26 -0.22 5.18 -13.61
CA PRO A 26 1.00 4.40 -13.69
C PRO A 26 0.87 3.59 -14.97
N VAL A 27 1.81 3.79 -15.90
CA VAL A 27 1.95 2.92 -17.06
C VAL A 27 2.26 1.56 -16.45
N LEU A 28 1.24 0.72 -16.36
CA LEU A 28 1.38 -0.64 -15.88
C LEU A 28 2.18 -1.35 -16.95
N GLU A 29 3.51 -1.32 -16.85
CA GLU A 29 4.33 -2.24 -17.61
C GLU A 29 3.75 -3.64 -17.40
N PRO A 30 3.51 -4.40 -18.48
CA PRO A 30 2.96 -5.73 -18.34
C PRO A 30 3.89 -6.53 -17.42
N LEU A 31 3.34 -7.02 -16.31
CA LEU A 31 4.07 -7.86 -15.39
C LEU A 31 4.68 -9.03 -16.17
N PRO A 32 5.99 -9.32 -16.02
CA PRO A 32 6.59 -10.50 -16.59
C PRO A 32 5.74 -11.74 -16.29
N LEU A 33 5.56 -12.62 -17.26
CA LEU A 33 4.70 -13.80 -17.16
C LEU A 33 5.05 -14.65 -15.93
N GLU A 34 6.34 -14.72 -15.59
CA GLU A 34 6.87 -15.40 -14.41
C GLU A 34 6.36 -14.77 -13.10
N ARG A 35 6.25 -13.44 -13.03
CA ARG A 35 5.68 -12.75 -11.86
C ARG A 35 4.17 -12.99 -11.76
N LEU A 36 3.45 -12.97 -12.88
CA LEU A 36 2.03 -13.32 -12.89
C LEU A 36 1.80 -14.75 -12.40
N ALA A 37 2.64 -15.69 -12.83
CA ALA A 37 2.60 -17.08 -12.39
C ALA A 37 2.83 -17.20 -10.88
N LEU A 38 3.84 -16.51 -10.32
CA LEU A 38 4.10 -16.48 -8.88
C LEU A 38 2.95 -15.87 -8.07
N VAL A 39 2.28 -14.83 -8.60
CA VAL A 39 1.08 -14.25 -7.95
C VAL A 39 -0.08 -15.26 -7.97
N ALA A 40 -0.29 -15.94 -9.09
CA ALA A 40 -1.32 -16.99 -9.20
C ALA A 40 -1.11 -18.10 -8.17
N LEU A 41 0.14 -18.49 -7.91
CA LEU A 41 0.49 -19.48 -6.89
C LEU A 41 0.03 -19.05 -5.48
N VAL A 42 0.17 -17.77 -5.13
CA VAL A 42 -0.23 -17.24 -3.81
C VAL A 42 -1.73 -17.05 -3.69
N LEU A 43 -2.41 -16.67 -4.78
CA LEU A 43 -3.85 -16.43 -4.80
C LEU A 43 -4.69 -17.69 -4.61
N GLY A 44 -4.11 -18.87 -4.86
CA GLY A 44 -4.81 -20.15 -4.80
C GLY A 44 -5.76 -20.35 -5.98
N ARG A 45 -6.31 -21.56 -6.10
CA ARG A 45 -6.99 -22.05 -7.31
C ARG A 45 -8.11 -21.14 -7.84
N GLU A 46 -8.98 -20.64 -6.97
CA GLU A 46 -10.15 -19.86 -7.42
C GLU A 46 -9.79 -18.48 -7.99
N ARG A 47 -8.85 -17.79 -7.34
CA ARG A 47 -8.44 -16.45 -7.73
C ARG A 47 -7.34 -16.46 -8.80
N ALA A 48 -6.58 -17.56 -8.89
CA ALA A 48 -5.60 -17.78 -9.95
C ALA A 48 -6.27 -17.90 -11.32
N ALA A 49 -7.42 -18.57 -11.42
CA ALA A 49 -8.12 -18.75 -12.69
C ALA A 49 -8.43 -17.41 -13.36
N ALA A 50 -8.99 -16.46 -12.61
CA ALA A 50 -9.30 -15.12 -13.12
C ALA A 50 -8.05 -14.33 -13.57
N LEU A 51 -6.89 -14.58 -12.94
CA LEU A 51 -5.63 -13.94 -13.31
C LEU A 51 -5.02 -14.54 -14.59
N LEU A 52 -5.27 -15.83 -14.85
CA LEU A 52 -4.73 -16.56 -16.00
C LEU A 52 -5.69 -16.57 -17.20
N ASP A 53 -6.95 -16.18 -17.03
CA ASP A 53 -8.01 -16.21 -18.06
C ASP A 53 -7.70 -15.32 -19.28
N GLY A 54 -6.87 -14.30 -19.09
CA GLY A 54 -6.40 -13.42 -20.17
C GLY A 54 -5.15 -13.89 -20.91
N LEU A 55 -4.57 -15.03 -20.53
CA LEU A 55 -3.36 -15.55 -21.17
C LEU A 55 -3.67 -16.34 -22.44
N THR A 56 -2.79 -16.24 -23.43
CA THR A 56 -2.79 -17.16 -24.56
C THR A 56 -2.49 -18.58 -24.08
N GLU A 57 -2.91 -19.60 -24.82
CA GLU A 57 -2.63 -21.00 -24.45
C GLU A 57 -1.12 -21.29 -24.34
N SER A 58 -0.31 -20.65 -25.18
CA SER A 58 1.16 -20.69 -25.10
C SER A 58 1.69 -20.09 -23.80
N ASP A 59 1.17 -18.92 -23.39
CA ASP A 59 1.62 -18.26 -22.15
C ASP A 59 1.15 -19.01 -20.92
N ALA A 60 -0.08 -19.55 -20.94
CA ALA A 60 -0.59 -20.39 -19.87
C ALA A 60 0.27 -21.66 -19.70
N THR A 61 0.73 -22.26 -20.80
CA THR A 61 1.64 -23.41 -20.77
C THR A 61 2.98 -23.03 -20.17
N ARG A 62 3.60 -21.95 -20.66
CA ARG A 62 4.87 -21.43 -20.09
C ARG A 62 4.76 -21.09 -18.61
N ALA A 63 3.66 -20.49 -18.18
CA ALA A 63 3.42 -20.16 -16.77
C ALA A 63 3.31 -21.43 -15.90
N ARG A 64 2.64 -22.48 -16.41
CA ARG A 64 2.55 -23.78 -15.71
C ARG A 64 3.92 -24.46 -15.61
N ASP A 65 4.70 -24.48 -16.69
CA ASP A 65 6.04 -25.09 -16.70
C ASP A 65 6.98 -24.34 -15.73
N TYR A 66 6.92 -23.01 -15.74
CA TYR A 66 7.64 -22.18 -14.78
C TYR A 66 7.26 -22.52 -13.33
N LEU A 67 5.96 -22.65 -13.03
CA LEU A 67 5.49 -23.02 -11.70
C LEU A 67 5.89 -24.43 -11.28
N ALA A 68 5.88 -25.39 -12.20
CA ALA A 68 6.36 -26.74 -11.94
C ALA A 68 7.84 -26.73 -11.54
N GLY A 69 8.70 -26.03 -12.29
CA GLY A 69 10.11 -25.85 -11.94
C GLY A 69 10.30 -25.11 -10.62
N PHE A 70 9.50 -24.07 -10.37
CA PHE A 70 9.56 -23.28 -9.15
C PHE A 70 9.17 -24.08 -7.89
N THR A 71 8.11 -24.87 -7.96
CA THR A 71 7.64 -25.69 -6.83
C THR A 71 8.62 -26.80 -6.46
N ALA A 72 9.39 -27.32 -7.43
CA ALA A 72 10.45 -28.30 -7.21
C ALA A 72 11.68 -27.76 -6.46
N LEU A 73 11.86 -26.43 -6.37
CA LEU A 73 12.97 -25.82 -5.62
C LEU A 73 12.81 -26.02 -4.11
N SER A 74 13.92 -25.99 -3.36
CA SER A 74 13.87 -25.94 -1.90
C SER A 74 13.23 -24.64 -1.38
N SER A 75 12.69 -24.66 -0.15
CA SER A 75 12.02 -23.48 0.45
C SER A 75 12.91 -22.23 0.43
N ALA A 76 14.18 -22.37 0.82
CA ALA A 76 15.14 -21.26 0.83
C ALA A 76 15.36 -20.66 -0.57
N ARG A 77 15.47 -21.53 -1.60
CA ARG A 77 15.62 -21.07 -3.00
C ARG A 77 14.37 -20.40 -3.53
N ARG A 78 13.17 -20.92 -3.20
CA ARG A 78 11.89 -20.27 -3.54
C ARG A 78 11.78 -18.89 -2.90
N GLN A 79 12.10 -18.78 -1.61
CA GLN A 79 12.08 -17.51 -0.88
C GLN A 79 13.07 -16.50 -1.46
N ALA A 80 14.30 -16.92 -1.77
CA ALA A 80 15.27 -16.05 -2.42
C ALA A 80 14.80 -15.58 -3.80
N ARG A 81 14.21 -16.47 -4.61
CA ARG A 81 13.70 -16.12 -5.94
C ARG A 81 12.52 -15.15 -5.86
N VAL A 82 11.59 -15.36 -4.94
CA VAL A 82 10.48 -14.42 -4.70
C VAL A 82 11.00 -13.07 -4.22
N ALA A 83 12.04 -13.03 -3.38
CA ALA A 83 12.63 -11.79 -2.90
C ALA A 83 13.33 -10.99 -4.02
N VAL A 84 13.89 -11.66 -5.03
CA VAL A 84 14.43 -11.00 -6.23
C VAL A 84 13.31 -10.39 -7.07
N GLU A 85 12.18 -11.09 -7.22
CA GLU A 85 11.09 -10.65 -8.10
C GLU A 85 10.17 -9.59 -7.49
N PHE A 86 9.89 -9.68 -6.18
CA PHE A 86 8.94 -8.81 -5.48
C PHE A 86 9.59 -7.94 -4.39
N GLY A 87 10.91 -8.05 -4.22
CA GLY A 87 11.64 -7.40 -3.14
C GLY A 87 11.64 -8.21 -1.85
N VAL A 88 12.56 -7.86 -0.96
CA VAL A 88 12.64 -8.45 0.38
C VAL A 88 11.48 -7.92 1.21
N ARG A 89 10.67 -8.82 1.77
CA ARG A 89 9.65 -8.43 2.75
C ARG A 89 10.37 -8.01 4.03
N PRO A 90 10.26 -6.74 4.49
CA PRO A 90 10.83 -6.32 5.77
C PRO A 90 10.23 -7.16 6.89
N ASP A 91 11.00 -7.41 7.95
CA ASP A 91 10.50 -8.14 9.11
C ASP A 91 9.34 -7.41 9.82
N ALA A 92 8.66 -8.09 10.74
CA ALA A 92 7.51 -7.51 11.44
C ALA A 92 7.87 -6.22 12.21
N ALA A 93 9.08 -6.12 12.78
CA ALA A 93 9.50 -4.96 13.53
C ALA A 93 9.71 -3.74 12.61
N ALA A 94 10.38 -3.94 11.47
CA ALA A 94 10.58 -2.92 10.45
C ALA A 94 9.25 -2.43 9.86
N ARG A 95 8.31 -3.35 9.58
CA ARG A 95 6.96 -3.00 9.10
C ARG A 95 6.18 -2.18 10.12
N LEU A 96 6.24 -2.55 11.40
CA LEU A 96 5.57 -1.80 12.46
C LEU A 96 6.15 -0.39 12.61
N ARG A 97 7.48 -0.24 12.48
CA ARG A 97 8.15 1.08 12.53
C ARG A 97 7.72 1.97 11.37
N GLN A 98 7.81 1.46 10.15
CA GLN A 98 7.39 2.19 8.94
C GLN A 98 5.92 2.62 9.05
N MET A 99 5.04 1.70 9.43
CA MET A 99 3.62 1.98 9.64
C MET A 99 3.39 3.08 10.68
N MET A 100 4.15 3.08 11.77
CA MET A 100 4.06 4.13 12.80
C MET A 100 4.57 5.48 12.30
N GLU A 101 5.62 5.53 11.48
CA GLU A 101 6.07 6.76 10.82
C GLU A 101 5.00 7.35 9.90
N ASP A 102 4.44 6.52 9.02
CA ASP A 102 3.47 6.95 8.00
C ASP A 102 2.08 7.28 8.57
N ALA A 103 1.73 6.71 9.73
CA ALA A 103 0.41 6.88 10.32
C ALA A 103 0.17 8.33 10.81
N PRO A 104 -1.00 8.93 10.49
CA PRO A 104 -1.42 10.20 11.09
C PRO A 104 -1.50 10.10 12.62
N GLY A 105 -1.26 11.20 13.34
CA GLY A 105 -1.11 11.19 14.80
C GLY A 105 -2.24 10.50 15.59
N VAL A 106 -3.50 10.67 15.16
CA VAL A 106 -4.66 10.00 15.78
C VAL A 106 -4.60 8.47 15.61
N LEU A 107 -4.28 8.00 14.39
CA LEU A 107 -4.17 6.57 14.09
C LEU A 107 -2.95 5.97 14.78
N ARG A 108 -1.82 6.69 14.79
CA ARG A 108 -0.58 6.29 15.47
C ARG A 108 -0.79 6.02 16.97
N ARG A 109 -1.54 6.90 17.65
CA ARG A 109 -1.92 6.71 19.06
C ARG A 109 -2.80 5.48 19.25
N GLU A 110 -3.80 5.29 18.38
CA GLU A 110 -4.71 4.16 18.48
C GLU A 110 -4.00 2.82 18.21
N ILE A 111 -3.08 2.79 17.23
CA ILE A 111 -2.19 1.66 16.98
C ILE A 111 -1.37 1.34 18.23
N PHE A 112 -0.68 2.33 18.81
CA PHE A 112 0.16 2.11 19.98
C PHE A 112 -0.65 1.62 21.19
N ARG A 113 -1.85 2.18 21.40
CA ARG A 113 -2.78 1.76 22.46
C ARG A 113 -3.18 0.29 22.34
N ARG A 114 -3.44 -0.19 21.12
CA ARG A 114 -3.85 -1.57 20.85
C ARG A 114 -2.70 -2.55 20.63
N LEU A 115 -1.47 -2.05 20.51
CA LEU A 115 -0.30 -2.89 20.29
C LEU A 115 -0.06 -3.83 21.49
N PRO A 116 0.24 -5.13 21.27
CA PRO A 116 0.65 -6.03 22.35
C PRO A 116 1.90 -5.52 23.07
N SER A 117 2.01 -5.78 24.37
CA SER A 117 3.10 -5.30 25.24
C SER A 117 4.50 -5.59 24.69
N PHE A 118 4.70 -6.80 24.16
CA PHE A 118 5.97 -7.20 23.52
C PHE A 118 6.41 -6.25 22.41
N HIS A 119 5.48 -5.85 21.53
CA HIS A 119 5.77 -4.96 20.40
C HIS A 119 5.91 -3.50 20.80
N ARG A 120 5.40 -3.09 21.98
CA ARG A 120 5.56 -1.70 22.47
C ARG A 120 7.01 -1.36 22.79
N SER A 121 7.84 -2.37 23.12
CA SER A 121 9.28 -2.21 23.32
C SER A 121 10.01 -1.65 22.09
N LEU A 122 9.43 -1.77 20.90
CA LEU A 122 9.97 -1.20 19.66
C LEU A 122 9.85 0.32 19.59
N PHE A 123 9.06 0.95 20.47
CA PHE A 123 8.74 2.37 20.46
C PHE A 123 8.96 3.03 21.84
N PRO A 124 10.17 2.97 22.41
CA PRO A 124 10.44 3.45 23.76
C PRO A 124 10.25 4.97 23.90
N SER A 125 10.46 5.72 22.82
CA SER A 125 10.32 7.18 22.78
C SER A 125 8.89 7.66 22.53
N PHE A 126 7.93 6.74 22.30
CA PHE A 126 6.56 7.12 21.99
C PHE A 126 5.81 7.50 23.27
N GLN A 127 5.63 8.80 23.46
CA GLN A 127 4.82 9.34 24.56
C GLN A 127 3.35 9.34 24.14
N MET A 128 2.52 8.62 24.89
CA MET A 128 1.08 8.62 24.68
C MET A 128 0.53 9.93 25.26
N GLU A 129 0.30 10.93 24.41
CA GLU A 129 -0.48 12.11 24.78
C GLU A 129 -1.88 11.66 25.28
N PRO A 130 -2.38 12.20 26.40
CA PRO A 130 -3.71 11.91 26.90
C PRO A 130 -4.75 12.18 25.81
N ALA A 131 -5.66 11.22 25.62
CA ALA A 131 -6.70 11.34 24.62
C ALA A 131 -7.81 12.26 25.14
N ASP A 132 -7.73 13.55 24.83
CA ASP A 132 -8.78 14.53 25.17
C ASP A 132 -10.08 14.36 24.34
N THR A 133 -10.15 13.37 23.44
CA THR A 133 -11.35 13.16 22.62
C THR A 133 -11.56 11.68 22.32
N ALA A 134 -12.81 11.22 22.50
CA ALA A 134 -13.23 9.88 22.15
C ALA A 134 -12.94 9.60 20.66
N VAL A 135 -11.98 8.72 20.38
CA VAL A 135 -11.60 8.34 19.03
C VAL A 135 -12.74 7.51 18.41
N PRO A 136 -13.19 7.80 17.18
CA PRO A 136 -14.24 7.02 16.53
C PRO A 136 -13.89 5.53 16.44
N ALA A 137 -14.85 4.65 16.73
CA ALA A 137 -14.64 3.19 16.76
C ALA A 137 -14.02 2.63 15.47
N ARG A 138 -14.34 3.22 14.31
CA ARG A 138 -13.76 2.90 12.99
C ARG A 138 -12.24 3.06 12.91
N VAL A 139 -11.65 4.00 13.66
CA VAL A 139 -10.20 4.19 13.70
C VAL A 139 -9.56 3.06 14.50
N GLY A 140 -10.25 2.61 15.57
CA GLY A 140 -9.84 1.46 16.36
C GLY A 140 -9.83 0.15 15.57
N THR A 141 -10.89 -0.14 14.82
CA THR A 141 -10.94 -1.34 13.97
C THR A 141 -9.90 -1.30 12.85
N TRP A 142 -9.62 -0.12 12.29
CA TRP A 142 -8.57 0.04 11.30
C TRP A 142 -7.18 -0.20 11.90
N ALA A 143 -6.90 0.35 13.09
CA ALA A 143 -5.65 0.12 13.80
C ALA A 143 -5.40 -1.37 14.06
N GLU A 144 -6.39 -2.12 14.54
CA GLU A 144 -6.25 -3.57 14.76
C GLU A 144 -5.93 -4.35 13.49
N ARG A 145 -6.58 -3.97 12.38
CA ARG A 145 -6.33 -4.58 11.09
C ARG A 145 -4.88 -4.34 10.65
N LEU A 146 -4.41 -3.10 10.76
CA LEU A 146 -3.05 -2.73 10.41
C LEU A 146 -2.01 -3.48 11.27
N ILE A 147 -2.24 -3.59 12.58
CA ILE A 147 -1.37 -4.36 13.48
C ILE A 147 -1.28 -5.83 13.05
N ARG A 148 -2.42 -6.44 12.70
CA ARG A 148 -2.48 -7.83 12.25
C ARG A 148 -1.75 -8.03 10.93
N GLU A 149 -1.95 -7.12 9.98
CA GLU A 149 -1.28 -7.18 8.67
C GLU A 149 0.23 -6.97 8.80
N ALA A 150 0.67 -6.08 9.70
CA ALA A 150 2.09 -5.82 9.95
C ALA A 150 2.79 -6.97 10.69
N THR A 151 2.09 -7.78 11.48
CA THR A 151 2.67 -8.87 12.30
C THR A 151 2.57 -10.26 11.68
N ARG A 152 1.70 -10.47 10.67
CA ARG A 152 1.64 -11.70 9.86
C ARG A 152 2.80 -11.77 8.86
#